data_AF-A0A6A5H450-F1
#
_entry.id   AF-A0A6A5H450-F1
#
_cell.length_a   1.000
_cell.length_b   1.000
_cell.length_c   1.000
_cell.angle_alpha   90.00
_cell.angle_beta   90.00
_cell.angle_gamma   90.00
#
_symmetry.space_group_name_H-M   'P 1'
#
loop_
_entity.id
_entity.type
_entity.pdbx_description
1 polymer ?
#
loop_
_entity_poly.entity_id
_entity_poly.type
_entity_poly.pdbx_seq_one_letter_code
_entity_poly.pdbx_strand_id
1 'polypeptide(L)'
;MSNNDAVSGALFQHLFRVFSLFADQNEKGTFKPAQAEFLIDELLRELRRQTTPKVHILPDNVTFNEFLNLLQVIFPDREDLQIATDRVFERYVNHVIGKGFVLFRKLTQKRRGCLPIRKRVSDAWQFGWLQVMPGIAKIRKQNTDIDDIVQFDEDTVIETPVIDGDSSIWSVICSSSTTFQFSHLDPIMAQLFVKDMRTARDYPTREELARFDCKRSLKVRPNKEGKIRIELEKERSRLESELEEEKKNRKDEEIVRGLTTRLLKQEMEKSEQMQQVIYELRSKLVNGEEGESLGDGNDNDVEMIEDEISEDVGENEEISITLPSREEKIQQYAYHLYATQAEEHVTSDDEEIWKQNYNLIVSTQSV
;
A
#
# COMPACT_ATOMS: atom_id res chain seq x y z
N MET A 1 11.60 -41.37 -1.99
CA MET A 1 11.06 -40.07 -1.59
C MET A 1 11.23 -39.12 -2.77
N SER A 2 10.15 -38.90 -3.53
CA SER A 2 10.14 -38.13 -4.77
C SER A 2 9.51 -36.76 -4.49
N ASN A 3 10.33 -35.71 -4.50
CA ASN A 3 9.91 -34.31 -4.47
C ASN A 3 9.99 -33.78 -5.91
N ASN A 4 8.92 -33.89 -6.71
CA ASN A 4 8.86 -33.20 -8.02
C ASN A 4 7.46 -33.07 -8.66
N ASP A 5 6.40 -32.84 -7.87
CA ASP A 5 5.10 -32.36 -8.40
C ASP A 5 4.74 -31.02 -7.76
N ALA A 6 5.64 -30.05 -7.92
CA ALA A 6 5.37 -28.65 -7.61
C ALA A 6 4.59 -28.04 -8.79
N VAL A 7 3.30 -27.74 -8.54
CA VAL A 7 2.29 -27.22 -9.47
C VAL A 7 1.66 -28.29 -10.37
N SER A 8 0.34 -28.45 -10.29
CA SER A 8 -0.44 -29.30 -11.19
C SER A 8 -0.18 -28.78 -12.59
N GLY A 9 0.21 -29.66 -13.52
CA GLY A 9 0.53 -29.25 -14.89
C GLY A 9 -0.51 -28.31 -15.51
N ALA A 10 -1.79 -28.48 -15.16
CA ALA A 10 -2.89 -27.60 -15.60
C ALA A 10 -2.82 -26.16 -15.07
N LEU A 11 -2.56 -25.93 -13.76
CA LEU A 11 -2.46 -24.59 -13.16
C LEU A 11 -1.37 -23.78 -13.85
N PHE A 12 -0.19 -24.40 -13.94
CA PHE A 12 0.97 -23.80 -14.58
C PHE A 12 0.69 -23.48 -16.03
N GLN A 13 0.10 -24.43 -16.78
CA GLN A 13 -0.23 -24.23 -18.20
C GLN A 13 -1.25 -23.11 -18.41
N HIS A 14 -2.29 -23.02 -17.56
CA HIS A 14 -3.27 -21.94 -17.65
C HIS A 14 -2.65 -20.58 -17.35
N LEU A 15 -1.91 -20.47 -16.25
CA LEU A 15 -1.17 -19.24 -15.90
C LEU A 15 -0.18 -18.84 -16.99
N PHE A 16 0.58 -19.80 -17.52
CA PHE A 16 1.56 -19.53 -18.56
C PHE A 16 0.90 -19.06 -19.86
N ARG A 17 -0.22 -19.66 -20.28
CA ARG A 17 -0.96 -19.21 -21.46
C ARG A 17 -1.54 -17.81 -21.29
N VAL A 18 -2.10 -17.50 -20.11
CA VAL A 18 -2.54 -16.14 -19.79
C VAL A 18 -1.34 -15.19 -19.82
N PHE A 19 -0.19 -15.60 -19.27
CA PHE A 19 1.03 -14.82 -19.30
C PHE A 19 1.50 -14.53 -20.73
N SER A 20 1.68 -15.55 -21.56
CA SER A 20 2.09 -15.37 -22.95
C SER A 20 1.18 -14.40 -23.71
N LEU A 21 -0.14 -14.45 -23.48
CA LEU A 21 -1.10 -13.57 -24.17
C LEU A 21 -0.81 -12.07 -23.99
N PHE A 22 -0.33 -11.65 -22.81
CA PHE A 22 0.04 -10.25 -22.57
C PHE A 22 1.53 -9.98 -22.75
N ALA A 23 2.38 -10.99 -22.56
CA ALA A 23 3.84 -10.88 -22.66
C ALA A 23 4.33 -10.85 -24.13
N ASP A 24 3.69 -11.60 -25.03
CA ASP A 24 4.02 -11.66 -26.46
C ASP A 24 3.79 -10.32 -27.18
N GLN A 25 3.04 -9.42 -26.55
CA GLN A 25 2.83 -8.06 -27.06
C GLN A 25 3.99 -7.10 -26.73
N ASN A 26 4.93 -7.53 -25.88
CA ASN A 26 6.13 -6.80 -25.55
C ASN A 26 7.34 -7.43 -26.25
N GLU A 27 8.27 -6.60 -26.73
CA GLU A 27 9.46 -7.04 -27.49
C GLU A 27 10.33 -8.06 -26.74
N LYS A 28 10.30 -8.02 -25.40
CA LYS A 28 11.10 -8.87 -24.51
C LYS A 28 10.37 -10.14 -24.04
N GLY A 29 9.12 -10.36 -24.42
CA GLY A 29 8.34 -11.51 -23.94
C GLY A 29 8.13 -11.53 -22.41
N THR A 30 8.03 -10.35 -21.79
CA THR A 30 7.86 -10.17 -20.34
C THR A 30 6.67 -9.26 -20.06
N PHE A 31 6.16 -9.27 -18.83
CA PHE A 31 5.13 -8.33 -18.39
C PHE A 31 5.71 -6.96 -18.06
N LYS A 32 4.96 -5.91 -18.38
CA LYS A 32 5.12 -4.62 -17.71
C LYS A 32 4.52 -4.69 -16.31
N PRO A 33 5.01 -3.90 -15.33
CA PRO A 33 4.45 -3.85 -13.98
C PRO A 33 2.92 -3.71 -13.95
N ALA A 34 2.38 -2.81 -14.75
CA ALA A 34 0.93 -2.59 -14.85
C ALA A 34 0.14 -3.82 -15.30
N GLN A 35 0.70 -4.66 -16.17
CA GLN A 35 0.05 -5.89 -16.64
C GLN A 35 0.05 -6.97 -15.55
N ALA A 36 1.15 -7.09 -14.80
CA ALA A 36 1.23 -7.99 -13.65
C ALA A 36 0.23 -7.57 -12.55
N GLU A 37 0.19 -6.28 -12.21
CA GLU A 37 -0.79 -5.73 -11.27
C GLU A 37 -2.23 -5.96 -11.76
N PHE A 38 -2.49 -5.70 -13.03
CA PHE A 38 -3.81 -5.94 -13.62
C PHE A 38 -4.25 -7.39 -13.44
N LEU A 39 -3.39 -8.37 -13.74
CA LEU A 39 -3.75 -9.77 -13.61
C LEU A 39 -3.92 -10.21 -12.15
N ILE A 40 -3.10 -9.69 -11.24
CA ILE A 40 -3.28 -9.93 -9.80
C ILE A 40 -4.65 -9.40 -9.33
N ASP A 41 -5.01 -8.19 -9.75
CA ASP A 41 -6.32 -7.60 -9.45
C ASP A 41 -7.48 -8.45 -10.00
N GLU A 42 -7.33 -8.97 -11.21
CA GLU A 42 -8.34 -9.82 -11.84
C GLU A 42 -8.48 -11.16 -11.09
N LEU A 43 -7.37 -11.79 -10.69
CA LEU A 43 -7.39 -13.02 -9.88
C LEU A 43 -8.03 -12.80 -8.51
N LEU A 44 -7.66 -11.71 -7.81
CA LEU A 44 -8.25 -11.37 -6.51
C LEU A 44 -9.75 -11.10 -6.63
N ARG A 45 -10.17 -10.41 -7.69
CA ARG A 45 -11.59 -10.12 -7.94
C ARG A 45 -12.41 -11.38 -8.15
N GLU A 46 -11.88 -12.40 -8.83
CA GLU A 46 -12.58 -13.68 -9.01
C GLU A 46 -12.87 -14.41 -7.70
N LEU A 47 -12.02 -14.21 -6.69
CA LEU A 47 -12.22 -14.72 -5.33
C LEU A 47 -13.03 -13.77 -4.44
N ARG A 48 -13.57 -12.68 -4.99
CA ARG A 48 -14.25 -11.60 -4.25
C ARG A 48 -13.38 -11.01 -3.12
N ARG A 49 -12.06 -11.10 -3.25
CA ARG A 49 -11.12 -10.47 -2.33
C ARG A 49 -10.98 -9.01 -2.73
N GLN A 50 -10.91 -8.13 -1.73
CA GLN A 50 -10.57 -6.73 -1.98
C GLN A 50 -9.19 -6.70 -2.64
N THR A 51 -9.06 -5.92 -3.71
CA THR A 51 -7.77 -5.67 -4.37
C THR A 51 -6.89 -4.98 -3.35
N THR A 52 -5.97 -5.71 -2.74
CA THR A 52 -5.10 -5.11 -1.74
C THR A 52 -4.20 -4.10 -2.44
N PRO A 53 -4.08 -2.86 -1.95
CA PRO A 53 -3.08 -1.89 -2.39
C PRO A 53 -1.69 -2.31 -1.88
N LYS A 54 -1.28 -3.55 -2.17
CA LYS A 54 0.09 -4.00 -1.97
C LYS A 54 0.80 -3.75 -3.29
N VAL A 55 1.36 -2.54 -3.40
CA VAL A 55 2.38 -2.24 -4.42
C VAL A 55 3.56 -3.14 -4.11
N HIS A 56 3.57 -4.31 -4.73
CA HIS A 56 4.81 -5.04 -4.89
C HIS A 56 5.67 -4.17 -5.82
N ILE A 57 6.88 -3.83 -5.40
CA ILE A 57 7.83 -3.15 -6.29
C ILE A 57 8.19 -4.17 -7.36
N LEU A 58 7.51 -4.07 -8.50
CA LEU A 58 7.68 -4.95 -9.63
C LEU A 58 8.80 -4.39 -10.53
N PRO A 59 9.73 -5.22 -11.01
CA PRO A 59 10.73 -4.78 -11.97
C PRO A 59 10.06 -4.38 -13.30
N ASP A 60 10.71 -3.52 -14.07
CA ASP A 60 10.19 -3.02 -15.36
C ASP A 60 9.86 -4.14 -16.36
N ASN A 61 10.50 -5.31 -16.22
CA ASN A 61 10.25 -6.50 -17.03
C ASN A 61 10.04 -7.68 -16.09
N VAL A 62 8.79 -8.04 -15.83
CA VAL A 62 8.44 -9.16 -14.95
C VAL A 62 8.41 -10.45 -15.76
N THR A 63 9.29 -11.38 -15.42
CA THR A 63 9.34 -12.73 -16.00
C THR A 63 8.22 -13.60 -15.44
N PHE A 64 7.92 -14.71 -16.12
CA PHE A 64 6.90 -15.64 -15.65
C PHE A 64 7.24 -16.24 -14.27
N ASN A 65 8.52 -16.53 -14.00
CA ASN A 65 8.96 -17.08 -12.71
C ASN A 65 8.78 -16.06 -11.58
N GLU A 66 9.11 -14.79 -11.81
CA GLU A 66 8.88 -13.72 -10.81
C GLU A 66 7.39 -13.52 -10.54
N PHE A 67 6.57 -13.54 -11.60
CA PHE A 67 5.12 -13.47 -11.46
C PHE A 67 4.56 -14.67 -10.68
N LEU A 68 5.05 -15.88 -10.95
CA LEU A 68 4.63 -17.09 -10.24
C LEU A 68 5.01 -17.04 -8.76
N ASN A 69 6.24 -16.62 -8.44
CA ASN A 69 6.70 -16.44 -7.06
C ASN A 69 5.83 -15.42 -6.32
N LEU A 70 5.46 -14.32 -6.99
CA LEU A 70 4.57 -13.33 -6.42
C LEU A 70 3.18 -13.90 -6.13
N LEU A 71 2.62 -14.69 -7.06
CA LEU A 71 1.33 -15.36 -6.84
C LEU A 71 1.37 -16.34 -5.66
N GLN A 72 2.48 -17.06 -5.45
CA GLN A 72 2.63 -17.95 -4.29
C GLN A 72 2.62 -17.20 -2.95
N VAL A 73 3.10 -15.95 -2.92
CA VAL A 73 3.06 -15.11 -1.72
C VAL A 73 1.65 -14.54 -1.49
N ILE A 74 0.95 -14.14 -2.56
CA ILE A 74 -0.39 -13.54 -2.48
C ILE A 74 -1.47 -14.59 -2.21
N PHE A 75 -1.32 -15.78 -2.79
CA PHE A 75 -2.25 -16.90 -2.69
C PHE A 75 -1.56 -18.07 -1.97
N PRO A 76 -1.54 -18.08 -0.62
CA PRO A 76 -0.96 -19.18 0.14
C PRO A 76 -1.74 -20.48 -0.05
N ASP A 77 -3.05 -20.39 -0.34
CA ASP A 77 -3.88 -21.53 -0.71
C ASP A 77 -3.86 -21.73 -2.23
N ARG A 78 -3.48 -22.95 -2.63
CA ARG A 78 -3.37 -23.35 -4.04
C ARG A 78 -4.72 -23.61 -4.69
N GLU A 79 -5.73 -24.04 -3.94
CA GLU A 79 -7.07 -24.29 -4.50
C GLU A 79 -7.73 -22.98 -4.93
N ASP A 80 -7.61 -21.96 -4.10
CA ASP A 80 -8.05 -20.60 -4.41
C ASP A 80 -7.40 -20.06 -5.70
N LEU A 81 -6.07 -20.20 -5.80
CA LEU A 81 -5.33 -19.76 -6.99
C LEU A 81 -5.78 -20.52 -8.25
N GLN A 82 -6.03 -21.82 -8.13
CA GLN A 82 -6.54 -22.64 -9.23
C GLN A 82 -7.90 -22.14 -9.72
N ILE A 83 -8.86 -21.94 -8.81
CA ILE A 83 -10.21 -21.48 -9.16
C ILE A 83 -10.16 -20.11 -9.84
N ALA A 84 -9.37 -19.17 -9.30
CA ALA A 84 -9.21 -17.85 -9.88
C ALA A 84 -8.55 -17.92 -11.27
N THR A 85 -7.49 -18.72 -11.41
CA THR A 85 -6.78 -18.91 -12.67
C THR A 85 -7.69 -19.47 -13.74
N ASP A 86 -8.50 -20.47 -13.43
CA ASP A 86 -9.38 -21.11 -14.41
C ASP A 86 -10.42 -20.11 -14.96
N ARG A 87 -10.95 -19.23 -14.11
CA ARG A 87 -11.88 -18.17 -14.55
C ARG A 87 -11.20 -17.09 -15.39
N VAL A 88 -10.01 -16.65 -14.98
CA VAL A 88 -9.20 -15.69 -15.75
C VAL A 88 -8.80 -16.30 -17.10
N PHE A 89 -8.40 -17.57 -17.12
CA PHE A 89 -8.08 -18.32 -18.32
C PHE A 89 -9.30 -18.41 -19.27
N GLU A 90 -10.48 -18.73 -18.74
CA GLU A 90 -11.70 -18.73 -19.54
C GLU A 90 -12.00 -17.36 -20.16
N ARG A 91 -11.78 -16.27 -19.42
CA ARG A 91 -12.05 -14.92 -19.89
C ARG A 91 -11.08 -14.45 -20.97
N TYR A 92 -9.78 -14.65 -20.77
CA TYR A 92 -8.75 -14.09 -21.65
C TYR A 92 -8.32 -15.06 -22.75
N VAL A 93 -8.28 -16.36 -22.49
CA VAL A 93 -7.85 -17.36 -23.47
C VAL A 93 -9.05 -17.95 -24.21
N ASN A 94 -10.12 -18.35 -23.51
CA ASN A 94 -11.33 -18.89 -24.15
C ASN A 94 -12.31 -17.81 -24.63
N HIS A 95 -12.05 -16.53 -24.30
CA HIS A 95 -12.88 -15.38 -24.67
C HIS A 95 -14.34 -15.49 -24.17
N VAL A 96 -14.54 -16.10 -23.00
CA VAL A 96 -15.86 -16.15 -22.36
C VAL A 96 -16.01 -14.93 -21.46
N ILE A 97 -16.86 -13.98 -21.84
CA ILE A 97 -17.01 -12.71 -21.13
C ILE A 97 -17.70 -12.93 -19.78
N GLY A 98 -18.77 -13.73 -19.78
CA GLY A 98 -19.55 -14.06 -18.60
C GLY A 98 -20.36 -15.33 -18.82
N LYS A 99 -20.66 -16.05 -17.73
CA LYS A 99 -21.47 -17.26 -17.76
C LYS A 99 -22.25 -17.43 -16.47
N GLY A 100 -23.45 -17.99 -16.54
CA GLY A 100 -24.24 -18.28 -15.35
C GLY A 100 -25.69 -18.64 -15.66
N PHE A 101 -26.45 -18.93 -14.62
CA PHE A 101 -27.86 -19.27 -14.74
C PHE A 101 -28.73 -18.02 -14.87
N VAL A 102 -29.71 -18.07 -15.77
CA VAL A 102 -30.69 -17.01 -15.96
C VAL A 102 -32.07 -17.61 -16.24
N LEU A 103 -33.11 -16.85 -15.90
CA LEU A 103 -34.43 -17.05 -16.49
C LEU A 103 -34.49 -16.28 -17.80
N PHE A 104 -35.08 -16.86 -18.84
CA PHE A 104 -35.23 -16.18 -20.11
C PHE A 104 -36.52 -16.58 -20.83
N ARG A 105 -36.97 -15.73 -21.75
CA ARG A 105 -38.05 -16.03 -22.69
C ARG A 105 -37.81 -15.33 -24.02
N LYS A 106 -38.31 -15.94 -25.09
CA LYS A 106 -38.13 -15.46 -26.47
C LYS A 106 -39.43 -14.89 -27.00
N LEU A 107 -39.49 -13.57 -27.10
CA LEU A 107 -40.64 -12.84 -27.62
C LEU A 107 -40.42 -12.58 -29.12
N THR A 108 -41.11 -13.35 -29.96
CA THR A 108 -41.12 -13.11 -31.41
C THR A 108 -42.35 -12.29 -31.80
N GLN A 109 -42.12 -11.09 -32.34
CA GLN A 109 -43.19 -10.29 -32.93
C GLN A 109 -43.52 -10.81 -34.34
N LYS A 110 -44.23 -11.94 -34.44
CA LYS A 110 -44.80 -12.33 -35.74
C LYS A 110 -45.87 -11.32 -36.15
N ARG A 111 -45.68 -10.63 -37.29
CA ARG A 111 -46.76 -9.92 -37.99
C ARG A 111 -47.92 -10.90 -38.24
N ARG A 112 -49.11 -10.44 -37.89
CA ARG A 112 -50.34 -11.22 -37.74
C ARG A 112 -50.84 -11.78 -39.07
N GLY A 113 -51.08 -13.08 -39.12
CA GLY A 113 -52.20 -13.64 -39.88
C GLY A 113 -53.44 -13.71 -38.99
N CYS A 114 -54.64 -13.72 -39.57
CA CYS A 114 -55.94 -13.60 -38.89
C CYS A 114 -56.34 -14.81 -38.01
N LEU A 115 -55.42 -15.71 -37.69
CA LEU A 115 -55.72 -16.96 -36.98
C LEU A 115 -55.23 -16.90 -35.53
N PRO A 116 -56.10 -17.15 -34.54
CA PRO A 116 -55.73 -17.23 -33.13
C PRO A 116 -55.03 -18.57 -32.87
N ILE A 117 -53.72 -18.64 -33.11
CA ILE A 117 -52.91 -19.78 -32.69
C ILE A 117 -52.70 -19.64 -31.17
N ARG A 118 -53.06 -20.69 -30.40
CA ARG A 118 -52.85 -20.77 -28.95
C ARG A 118 -51.38 -20.51 -28.58
N LYS A 119 -51.02 -19.26 -28.27
CA LYS A 119 -49.73 -18.88 -27.66
C LYS A 119 -49.74 -19.29 -26.18
N ARG A 120 -48.97 -20.31 -25.78
CA ARG A 120 -48.67 -20.53 -24.35
C ARG A 120 -47.27 -21.05 -24.03
N VAL A 121 -46.46 -21.53 -24.98
CA VAL A 121 -45.17 -22.19 -24.65
C VAL A 121 -43.94 -21.27 -24.80
N SER A 122 -43.92 -20.32 -25.74
CA SER A 122 -42.74 -19.46 -25.97
C SER A 122 -42.68 -18.20 -25.10
N ASP A 123 -43.72 -17.93 -24.32
CA ASP A 123 -43.86 -16.71 -23.49
C ASP A 123 -43.63 -16.99 -21.99
N ALA A 124 -43.53 -18.26 -21.64
CA ALA A 124 -43.21 -18.69 -20.28
C ALA A 124 -41.72 -18.53 -20.01
N TRP A 125 -41.38 -18.12 -18.78
CA TRP A 125 -39.99 -18.09 -18.31
C TRP A 125 -39.39 -19.49 -18.32
N GLN A 126 -38.20 -19.60 -18.90
CA GLN A 126 -37.42 -20.84 -18.98
C GLN A 126 -36.11 -20.66 -18.23
N PHE A 127 -35.67 -21.69 -17.53
CA PHE A 127 -34.36 -21.72 -16.90
C PHE A 127 -33.30 -22.16 -17.91
N GLY A 128 -32.19 -21.43 -17.98
CA GLY A 128 -31.10 -21.73 -18.89
C GLY A 128 -29.73 -21.30 -18.37
N TRP A 129 -28.70 -21.93 -18.91
CA TRP A 129 -27.31 -21.52 -18.75
C TRP A 129 -26.93 -20.57 -19.87
N LEU A 130 -26.66 -19.31 -19.52
CA LEU A 130 -26.23 -18.26 -20.43
C LEU A 130 -24.70 -18.23 -20.48
N GLN A 131 -24.15 -18.20 -21.69
CA GLN A 131 -22.73 -17.98 -21.95
C GLN A 131 -22.56 -16.84 -22.95
N VAL A 132 -21.91 -15.77 -22.50
CA VAL A 132 -21.65 -14.55 -23.28
C VAL A 132 -20.24 -14.63 -23.87
N MET A 133 -20.13 -14.43 -25.18
CA MET A 133 -18.88 -14.43 -25.95
C MET A 133 -18.86 -13.21 -26.89
N PRO A 134 -17.71 -12.84 -27.48
CA PRO A 134 -17.67 -11.81 -28.50
C PRO A 134 -18.76 -12.00 -29.57
N GLY A 135 -19.61 -10.98 -29.74
CA GLY A 135 -20.64 -10.92 -30.78
C GLY A 135 -21.86 -11.82 -30.57
N ILE A 136 -21.85 -12.75 -29.61
CA ILE A 136 -22.95 -13.70 -29.39
C ILE A 136 -23.18 -14.04 -27.93
N ALA A 137 -24.42 -14.35 -27.57
CA ALA A 137 -24.77 -15.04 -26.34
C ALA A 137 -25.48 -16.36 -26.65
N LYS A 138 -24.99 -17.45 -26.06
CA LYS A 138 -25.58 -18.79 -26.19
C LYS A 138 -26.35 -19.13 -24.92
N ILE A 139 -27.54 -19.70 -25.09
CA ILE A 139 -28.42 -20.08 -23.99
C ILE A 139 -28.72 -21.57 -24.11
N ARG A 140 -28.21 -22.36 -23.16
CA ARG A 140 -28.51 -23.79 -23.08
C ARG A 140 -29.68 -24.02 -22.14
N LYS A 141 -30.76 -24.62 -22.64
CA LYS A 141 -31.89 -25.02 -21.78
C LYS A 141 -31.56 -26.34 -21.10
N GLN A 142 -32.11 -26.54 -19.90
CA GLN A 142 -31.85 -27.73 -19.09
C GLN A 142 -32.22 -29.06 -19.78
N ASN A 143 -33.18 -29.04 -20.71
CA ASN A 143 -33.76 -30.25 -21.32
C ASN A 143 -33.54 -30.33 -22.84
N THR A 144 -32.65 -29.52 -23.42
CA THR A 144 -32.39 -29.57 -24.87
C THR A 144 -30.91 -29.35 -25.17
N ASP A 145 -30.36 -30.14 -26.09
CA ASP A 145 -28.98 -29.99 -26.58
C ASP A 145 -28.81 -28.85 -27.62
N ILE A 146 -29.92 -28.17 -27.97
CA ILE A 146 -29.92 -27.05 -28.90
C ILE A 146 -29.83 -25.75 -28.12
N ASP A 147 -28.74 -25.01 -28.34
CA ASP A 147 -28.54 -23.69 -27.75
C ASP A 147 -29.33 -22.62 -28.54
N ASP A 148 -30.09 -21.78 -27.85
CA ASP A 148 -30.63 -20.54 -28.43
C ASP A 148 -29.49 -19.52 -28.54
N ILE A 149 -29.29 -18.95 -29.72
CA ILE A 149 -28.21 -17.99 -29.98
C ILE A 149 -28.82 -16.60 -30.16
N VAL A 150 -28.33 -15.65 -29.36
CA VAL A 150 -28.54 -14.22 -29.53
C VAL A 150 -27.32 -13.64 -30.22
N GLN A 151 -27.49 -13.08 -31.41
CA GLN A 151 -26.42 -12.36 -32.10
C GLN A 151 -26.51 -10.87 -31.78
N PHE A 152 -25.37 -10.26 -31.46
CA PHE A 152 -25.26 -8.84 -31.18
C PHE A 152 -24.82 -8.12 -32.44
N ASP A 153 -25.74 -7.39 -33.05
CA ASP A 153 -25.46 -6.48 -34.16
C ASP A 153 -25.27 -5.05 -33.62
N GLU A 154 -24.82 -4.12 -34.47
CA GLU A 154 -24.69 -2.69 -34.11
C GLU A 154 -26.02 -2.08 -33.64
N ASP A 155 -27.13 -2.55 -34.22
CA ASP A 155 -28.50 -2.11 -33.88
C ASP A 155 -29.08 -2.82 -32.65
N THR A 156 -28.37 -3.79 -32.06
CA THR A 156 -28.90 -4.53 -30.90
C THR A 156 -28.95 -3.63 -29.66
N VAL A 157 -30.16 -3.42 -29.16
CA VAL A 157 -30.41 -2.61 -27.96
C VAL A 157 -30.49 -3.52 -26.73
N ILE A 158 -29.62 -3.26 -25.76
CA ILE A 158 -29.58 -3.96 -24.47
C ILE A 158 -30.05 -2.99 -23.38
N GLU A 159 -31.28 -3.20 -22.93
CA GLU A 159 -31.91 -2.38 -21.91
C GLU A 159 -31.22 -2.52 -20.55
N THR A 160 -31.31 -1.48 -19.73
CA THR A 160 -30.88 -1.57 -18.32
C THR A 160 -31.83 -2.47 -17.54
N PRO A 161 -31.34 -3.25 -16.56
CA PRO A 161 -32.19 -4.05 -15.72
C PRO A 161 -33.18 -3.17 -14.96
N VAL A 162 -34.45 -3.58 -14.94
CA VAL A 162 -35.51 -2.97 -14.15
C VAL A 162 -35.96 -4.00 -13.11
N ILE A 163 -36.17 -3.55 -11.88
CA ILE A 163 -36.68 -4.39 -10.80
C ILE A 163 -38.19 -4.54 -11.00
N ASP A 164 -38.65 -5.78 -11.16
CA ASP A 164 -40.06 -6.16 -11.26
C ASP A 164 -40.35 -7.25 -10.23
N GLY A 165 -41.05 -6.86 -9.15
CA GLY A 165 -41.22 -7.69 -7.97
C GLY A 165 -39.87 -8.08 -7.34
N ASP A 166 -39.67 -9.38 -7.14
CA ASP A 166 -38.45 -9.95 -6.54
C ASP A 166 -37.34 -10.26 -7.56
N SER A 167 -37.49 -9.82 -8.82
CA SER A 167 -36.54 -10.15 -9.88
C SER A 167 -36.12 -8.92 -10.69
N SER A 168 -34.87 -8.93 -11.17
CA SER A 168 -34.36 -7.92 -12.09
C SER A 168 -34.47 -8.42 -13.51
N ILE A 169 -35.22 -7.70 -14.34
CA ILE A 169 -35.57 -8.07 -15.71
C ILE A 169 -34.89 -7.12 -16.69
N TRP A 170 -34.34 -7.64 -17.78
CA TRP A 170 -33.82 -6.83 -18.90
C TRP A 170 -34.17 -7.44 -20.25
N SER A 171 -34.24 -6.60 -21.28
CA SER A 171 -34.53 -7.03 -22.65
C SER A 171 -33.35 -6.78 -23.57
N VAL A 172 -33.17 -7.71 -24.50
CA VAL A 172 -32.25 -7.61 -25.64
C VAL A 172 -33.10 -7.61 -26.90
N ILE A 173 -33.17 -6.46 -27.56
CA ILE A 173 -33.95 -6.25 -28.77
C ILE A 173 -33.00 -6.39 -29.96
N CYS A 174 -33.15 -7.48 -30.71
CA CYS A 174 -32.34 -7.73 -31.90
C CYS A 174 -32.99 -7.08 -33.13
N SER A 175 -32.15 -6.73 -34.12
CA SER A 175 -32.55 -6.23 -35.45
C SER A 175 -33.64 -7.08 -36.12
N SER A 176 -33.60 -8.39 -35.89
CA SER A 176 -34.47 -9.42 -36.47
C SER A 176 -35.92 -9.47 -35.96
N SER A 177 -36.44 -8.42 -35.31
CA SER A 177 -37.76 -8.37 -34.65
C SER A 177 -37.98 -9.41 -33.53
N THR A 178 -36.89 -10.01 -33.07
CA THR A 178 -36.87 -10.94 -31.94
C THR A 178 -36.37 -10.20 -30.70
N THR A 179 -37.14 -10.27 -29.63
CA THR A 179 -36.75 -9.74 -28.32
C THR A 179 -36.51 -10.90 -27.38
N PHE A 180 -35.33 -10.95 -26.77
CA PHE A 180 -35.04 -11.87 -25.67
C PHE A 180 -35.21 -11.12 -24.37
N GLN A 181 -36.04 -11.64 -23.48
CA GLN A 181 -36.15 -11.08 -22.14
C GLN A 181 -35.49 -12.03 -21.16
N PHE A 182 -34.73 -11.47 -20.23
CA PHE A 182 -33.99 -12.19 -19.21
C PHE A 182 -34.41 -11.69 -17.84
N SER A 183 -34.25 -12.56 -16.84
CA SER A 183 -34.51 -12.26 -15.44
C SER A 183 -33.50 -12.95 -14.54
N HIS A 184 -33.10 -12.27 -13.47
CA HIS A 184 -32.24 -12.80 -12.42
C HIS A 184 -32.73 -12.32 -11.04
N LEU A 185 -32.62 -13.18 -10.03
CA LEU A 185 -33.07 -12.87 -8.66
C LEU A 185 -32.15 -11.87 -7.96
N ASP A 186 -30.85 -11.94 -8.23
CA ASP A 186 -29.86 -10.96 -7.76
C ASP A 186 -29.72 -9.80 -8.76
N PRO A 187 -30.04 -8.54 -8.36
CA PRO A 187 -29.86 -7.36 -9.20
C PRO A 187 -28.42 -7.08 -9.62
N ILE A 188 -27.44 -7.44 -8.78
CA ILE A 188 -26.01 -7.25 -9.07
C ILE A 188 -25.62 -8.13 -10.26
N MET A 189 -26.05 -9.40 -10.24
CA MET A 189 -25.82 -10.33 -11.35
C MET A 189 -26.51 -9.88 -12.63
N ALA A 190 -27.73 -9.34 -12.56
CA ALA A 190 -28.42 -8.78 -13.73
C ALA A 190 -27.61 -7.62 -14.36
N GLN A 191 -27.07 -6.72 -13.53
CA GLN A 191 -26.20 -5.65 -14.00
C GLN A 191 -24.90 -6.17 -14.62
N LEU A 192 -24.28 -7.20 -14.03
CA LEU A 192 -23.08 -7.85 -14.57
C LEU A 192 -23.36 -8.47 -15.94
N PHE A 193 -24.44 -9.24 -16.11
CA PHE A 193 -24.82 -9.79 -17.41
C PHE A 193 -25.08 -8.71 -18.46
N VAL A 194 -25.78 -7.63 -18.11
CA VAL A 194 -25.99 -6.52 -19.04
C VAL A 194 -24.67 -5.86 -19.46
N LYS A 195 -23.74 -5.68 -18.53
CA LYS A 195 -22.40 -5.18 -18.83
C LYS A 195 -21.61 -6.14 -19.73
N ASP A 196 -21.69 -7.43 -19.47
CA ASP A 196 -21.03 -8.46 -20.27
C ASP A 196 -21.59 -8.53 -21.69
N MET A 197 -22.91 -8.48 -21.84
CA MET A 197 -23.57 -8.44 -23.16
C MET A 197 -23.24 -7.16 -23.93
N ARG A 198 -23.13 -6.01 -23.25
CA ARG A 198 -22.67 -4.76 -23.89
C ARG A 198 -21.22 -4.88 -24.35
N THR A 199 -20.36 -5.46 -23.52
CA THR A 199 -18.96 -5.74 -23.89
C THR A 199 -18.90 -6.67 -25.11
N ALA A 200 -19.76 -7.69 -25.16
CA ALA A 200 -19.86 -8.61 -26.30
C ALA A 200 -20.31 -7.93 -27.60
N ARG A 201 -21.23 -6.95 -27.50
CA ARG A 201 -21.69 -6.14 -28.64
C ARG A 201 -20.63 -5.14 -29.10
N ASP A 202 -19.98 -4.46 -28.16
CA ASP A 202 -19.01 -3.40 -28.46
C ASP A 202 -17.68 -3.97 -28.99
N TYR A 203 -17.34 -5.22 -28.62
CA TYR A 203 -16.18 -5.96 -29.10
C TYR A 203 -16.60 -7.34 -29.65
N PRO A 204 -17.18 -7.37 -30.87
CA PRO A 204 -17.82 -8.57 -31.42
C PRO A 204 -16.86 -9.68 -31.85
N THR A 205 -15.58 -9.37 -32.09
CA THR A 205 -14.56 -10.38 -32.44
C THR A 205 -13.63 -10.71 -31.28
N ARG A 206 -13.00 -11.90 -31.34
CA ARG A 206 -12.01 -12.31 -30.34
C ARG A 206 -10.81 -11.36 -30.33
N GLU A 207 -10.39 -10.92 -31.51
CA GLU A 207 -9.26 -10.02 -31.71
C GLU A 207 -9.55 -8.63 -31.13
N GLU A 208 -10.75 -8.08 -31.31
CA GLU A 208 -11.14 -6.80 -30.72
C GLU A 208 -11.22 -6.87 -29.20
N LEU A 209 -11.79 -7.95 -28.66
CA LEU A 209 -11.86 -8.15 -27.21
C LEU A 209 -10.45 -8.27 -26.60
N ALA A 210 -9.55 -9.03 -27.24
CA ALA A 210 -8.16 -9.16 -26.81
C ALA A 210 -7.41 -7.82 -26.86
N ARG A 211 -7.65 -6.99 -27.89
CA ARG A 211 -7.07 -5.63 -27.98
C ARG A 211 -7.60 -4.71 -26.88
N PHE A 212 -8.90 -4.78 -26.60
CA PHE A 212 -9.51 -4.04 -25.50
C PHE A 212 -8.90 -4.43 -24.14
N ASP A 213 -8.78 -5.73 -23.89
CA ASP A 213 -8.22 -6.27 -22.65
C ASP A 213 -6.74 -5.90 -22.48
N CYS A 214 -5.94 -5.95 -23.55
CA CYS A 214 -4.55 -5.49 -23.50
C CYS A 214 -4.46 -3.97 -23.23
N LYS A 215 -5.25 -3.16 -23.93
CA LYS A 215 -5.28 -1.71 -23.68
C LYS A 215 -5.67 -1.42 -22.23
N ARG A 216 -6.56 -2.23 -21.65
CA ARG A 216 -6.98 -2.11 -20.25
C ARG A 216 -5.88 -2.55 -19.27
N SER A 217 -5.11 -3.60 -19.57
CA SER A 217 -4.02 -4.08 -18.71
C SER A 217 -2.82 -3.12 -18.65
N LEU A 218 -2.64 -2.30 -19.69
CA LEU A 218 -1.61 -1.27 -19.73
C LEU A 218 -2.02 0.04 -19.04
N LYS A 219 -3.29 0.20 -18.65
CA LYS A 219 -3.74 1.39 -17.92
C LYS A 219 -3.19 1.34 -16.50
N VAL A 220 -2.24 2.23 -16.22
CA VAL A 220 -1.78 2.51 -14.86
C VAL A 220 -2.98 3.00 -14.06
N ARG A 221 -3.47 2.19 -13.12
CA ARG A 221 -4.49 2.64 -12.17
C ARG A 221 -3.84 3.62 -11.21
N PRO A 222 -4.49 4.75 -10.89
CA PRO A 222 -3.93 5.70 -9.95
C PRO A 222 -3.85 5.07 -8.56
N ASN A 223 -2.67 4.54 -8.22
CA ASN A 223 -2.39 4.03 -6.89
C ASN A 223 -2.03 5.20 -5.98
N LYS A 224 -3.04 6.01 -5.62
CA LYS A 224 -2.87 7.15 -4.72
C LYS A 224 -2.26 6.70 -3.39
N GLU A 225 -2.71 5.56 -2.88
CA GLU A 225 -2.23 4.95 -1.64
C GLU A 225 -0.78 4.44 -1.76
N GLY A 226 -0.42 3.86 -2.89
CA GLY A 226 0.94 3.40 -3.18
C GLY A 226 1.96 4.54 -3.23
N LYS A 227 1.60 5.67 -3.85
CA LYS A 227 2.45 6.87 -3.85
C LYS A 227 2.64 7.44 -2.45
N ILE A 228 1.55 7.56 -1.69
CA ILE A 228 1.58 8.01 -0.29
C ILE A 228 2.47 7.09 0.55
N ARG A 229 2.39 5.77 0.35
CA ARG A 229 3.20 4.82 1.10
C ARG A 229 4.69 4.94 0.77
N ILE A 230 5.07 5.04 -0.50
CA ILE A 230 6.48 5.23 -0.90
C ILE A 230 7.04 6.52 -0.31
N GLU A 231 6.23 7.58 -0.31
CA GLU A 231 6.59 8.86 0.29
C GLU A 231 6.76 8.75 1.81
N LEU A 232 5.85 8.07 2.51
CA LEU A 232 5.96 7.79 3.94
C LEU A 232 7.15 6.90 4.29
N GLU A 233 7.48 5.91 3.47
CA GLU A 233 8.64 5.04 3.69
C GLU A 233 9.95 5.80 3.51
N LYS A 234 10.02 6.68 2.52
CA LYS A 234 11.15 7.59 2.33
C LYS A 234 11.30 8.56 3.51
N GLU A 235 10.20 9.13 3.98
CA GLU A 235 10.22 10.05 5.12
C GLU A 235 10.61 9.33 6.42
N ARG A 236 10.11 8.10 6.62
CA ARG A 236 10.53 7.26 7.74
C ARG A 236 12.03 6.98 7.72
N SER A 237 12.60 6.61 6.57
CA SER A 237 14.05 6.39 6.46
C SER A 237 14.86 7.66 6.72
N ARG A 238 14.34 8.84 6.33
CA ARG A 238 14.95 10.13 6.65
C ARG A 238 14.97 10.39 8.16
N LEU A 239 13.83 10.22 8.83
CA LEU A 239 13.69 10.41 10.28
C LEU A 239 14.53 9.41 11.08
N GLU A 240 14.63 8.15 10.64
CA GLU A 240 15.48 7.15 11.28
C GLU A 240 16.97 7.53 11.19
N SER A 241 17.41 8.10 10.06
CA SER A 241 18.78 8.60 9.91
C SER A 241 19.08 9.79 10.82
N GLU A 242 18.16 10.75 10.90
CA GLU A 242 18.30 11.94 11.75
C GLU A 242 18.32 11.57 13.23
N LEU A 243 17.47 10.63 13.65
CA LEU A 243 17.46 10.11 15.01
C LEU A 243 18.79 9.42 15.38
N GLU A 244 19.40 8.69 14.46
CA GLU A 244 20.67 8.01 14.71
C GLU A 244 21.84 9.01 14.82
N GLU A 245 21.79 10.10 14.05
CA GLU A 245 22.73 11.22 14.18
C GLU A 245 22.57 11.94 15.53
N GLU A 246 21.34 12.23 15.95
CA GLU A 246 21.05 12.89 17.22
C GLU A 246 21.48 12.04 18.42
N LYS A 247 21.25 10.71 18.38
CA LYS A 247 21.78 9.78 19.37
C LYS A 247 23.30 9.79 19.43
N LYS A 248 23.98 9.87 18.29
CA LYS A 248 25.44 9.94 18.25
C LYS A 248 25.93 11.24 18.89
N ASN A 249 25.35 12.37 18.51
CA ASN A 249 25.70 13.68 19.08
C ASN A 249 25.48 13.70 20.59
N ARG A 250 24.37 13.12 21.08
CA ARG A 250 24.10 13.01 22.51
C ARG A 250 25.13 12.16 23.27
N LYS A 251 25.59 11.06 22.67
CA LYS A 251 26.67 10.24 23.25
C LYS A 251 27.97 11.01 23.30
N ASP A 252 28.30 11.75 22.24
CA ASP A 252 29.49 12.59 22.19
C ASP A 252 29.43 13.71 23.24
N GLU A 253 28.27 14.34 23.43
CA GLU A 253 28.04 15.29 24.53
C GLU A 253 28.23 14.65 25.91
N GLU A 254 27.72 13.44 26.15
CA GLU A 254 27.89 12.74 27.43
C GLU A 254 29.36 12.40 27.69
N ILE A 255 30.10 12.01 26.65
CA ILE A 255 31.56 11.81 26.72
C ILE A 255 32.25 13.12 27.12
N VAL A 256 31.91 14.24 26.46
CA VAL A 256 32.47 15.55 26.77
C VAL A 256 32.16 15.94 28.22
N ARG A 257 30.91 15.84 28.67
CA ARG A 257 30.52 16.13 30.06
C ARG A 257 31.29 15.25 31.05
N GLY A 258 31.45 13.96 30.74
CA GLY A 258 32.23 13.02 31.55
C GLY A 258 33.73 13.32 31.58
N LEU A 259 34.29 13.86 30.49
CA LEU A 259 35.68 14.33 30.44
C LEU A 259 35.85 15.63 31.23
N THR A 260 34.99 16.62 31.05
CA THR A 260 35.02 17.90 31.79
C THR A 260 34.93 17.66 33.29
N THR A 261 34.03 16.77 33.73
CA THR A 261 33.89 16.43 35.16
C THR A 261 35.15 15.76 35.71
N ARG A 262 35.79 14.88 34.93
CA ARG A 262 37.05 14.23 35.32
C ARG A 262 38.21 15.22 35.41
N LEU A 263 38.36 16.09 34.42
CA LEU A 263 39.38 17.14 34.42
C LEU A 263 39.21 18.10 35.60
N LEU A 264 37.97 18.53 35.87
CA LEU A 264 37.68 19.40 37.01
C LEU A 264 38.05 18.71 38.34
N LYS A 265 37.75 17.43 38.48
CA LYS A 265 38.13 16.66 39.67
C LYS A 265 39.65 16.56 39.82
N GLN A 266 40.37 16.28 38.74
CA GLN A 266 41.84 16.24 38.75
C GLN A 266 42.45 17.59 39.14
N GLU A 267 41.89 18.69 38.64
CA GLU A 267 42.36 20.03 38.96
C GLU A 267 42.08 20.41 40.42
N MET A 268 40.92 19.99 40.95
CA MET A 268 40.62 20.13 42.38
C MET A 268 41.60 19.34 43.25
N GLU A 269 41.87 18.07 42.91
CA GLU A 269 42.83 17.23 43.64
C GLU A 269 44.25 17.84 43.62
N LYS A 270 44.70 18.37 42.48
CA LYS A 270 45.97 19.11 42.37
C LYS A 270 45.98 20.37 43.23
N SER A 271 44.89 21.15 43.20
CA SER A 271 44.75 22.35 44.03
C SER A 271 44.79 22.02 45.52
N GLU A 272 44.13 20.95 45.96
CA GLU A 272 44.16 20.49 47.35
C GLU A 272 45.58 20.07 47.76
N GLN A 273 46.29 19.32 46.92
CA GLN A 273 47.69 18.96 47.15
C GLN A 273 48.58 20.22 47.28
N MET A 274 48.40 21.19 46.39
CA MET A 274 49.15 22.45 46.46
C MET A 274 48.83 23.25 47.72
N GLN A 275 47.57 23.28 48.16
CA GLN A 275 47.17 23.92 49.42
C GLN A 275 47.81 23.24 50.63
N GLN A 276 47.89 21.91 50.64
CA GLN A 276 48.59 21.17 51.69
C GLN A 276 50.09 21.52 51.72
N VAL A 277 50.74 21.56 50.56
CA VAL A 277 52.15 21.97 50.45
C VAL A 277 52.35 23.41 50.96
N ILE A 278 51.48 24.35 50.57
CA ILE A 278 51.55 25.75 51.06
C ILE A 278 51.35 25.81 52.57
N TYR A 279 50.41 25.03 53.11
CA TYR A 279 50.18 24.96 54.55
C TYR A 279 51.39 24.39 55.30
N GLU A 280 52.02 23.34 54.78
CA GLU A 280 53.26 22.78 55.33
C GLU A 280 54.43 23.78 55.27
N LEU A 281 54.58 24.49 54.15
CA LEU A 281 55.61 25.53 54.01
C LEU A 281 55.37 26.68 54.99
N ARG A 282 54.12 27.12 55.17
CA ARG A 282 53.76 28.14 56.15
C ARG A 282 53.97 27.67 57.58
N SER A 283 53.63 26.43 57.92
CA SER A 283 53.86 25.89 59.27
C SER A 283 55.35 25.73 59.56
N LYS A 284 56.18 25.38 58.57
CA LYS A 284 57.66 25.40 58.70
C LYS A 284 58.22 26.81 58.86
N LEU A 285 57.64 27.82 58.21
CA LEU A 285 58.00 29.23 58.39
C LEU A 285 57.64 29.74 59.79
N VAL A 286 56.43 29.45 60.27
CA VAL A 286 55.96 29.85 61.61
C VAL A 286 56.72 29.10 62.72
N ASN A 287 57.05 27.82 62.52
CA ASN A 287 57.89 27.06 63.45
C ASN A 287 59.39 27.38 63.30
N GLY A 288 59.77 28.17 62.31
CA GLY A 288 61.14 28.63 62.06
C GLY A 288 61.44 30.01 62.67
N GLU A 289 60.46 30.67 63.29
CA GLU A 289 60.62 32.01 63.89
C GLU A 289 60.83 31.99 65.43
N GLU A 290 61.15 30.84 66.03
CA GLU A 290 61.76 30.77 67.37
C GLU A 290 63.13 30.09 67.29
N GLY A 291 64.16 30.88 66.98
CA GLY A 291 65.55 30.42 67.00
C GLY A 291 66.50 31.35 66.24
N GLU A 292 66.87 32.47 66.86
CA GLU A 292 67.91 33.37 66.39
C GLU A 292 69.28 32.70 66.22
N SER A 293 69.94 33.07 65.13
CA SER A 293 71.38 33.34 64.98
C SER A 293 72.37 32.16 64.88
N LEU A 294 72.93 32.00 63.68
CA LEU A 294 74.37 32.09 63.31
C LEU A 294 74.52 31.32 61.98
N GLY A 295 74.96 31.94 60.89
CA GLY A 295 76.38 32.01 60.60
C GLY A 295 76.62 31.59 59.15
N ASP A 296 77.05 32.56 58.35
CA ASP A 296 78.01 32.50 57.23
C ASP A 296 78.39 31.14 56.60
N GLY A 297 78.39 31.09 55.26
CA GLY A 297 79.28 30.20 54.52
C GLY A 297 78.68 29.36 53.38
N ASN A 298 78.80 29.91 52.17
CA ASN A 298 79.33 29.24 50.97
C ASN A 298 78.47 28.24 50.16
N ASP A 299 78.27 28.63 48.89
CA ASP A 299 78.37 27.86 47.64
C ASP A 299 77.93 26.38 47.62
N ASN A 300 76.85 26.08 46.88
CA ASN A 300 76.93 25.36 45.59
C ASN A 300 75.55 24.92 45.08
N ASP A 301 75.45 24.94 43.74
CA ASP A 301 74.55 24.16 42.88
C ASP A 301 73.07 24.57 42.79
N VAL A 302 72.84 25.62 42.00
CA VAL A 302 71.57 25.81 41.27
C VAL A 302 71.65 24.97 39.99
N GLU A 303 71.08 23.77 40.00
CA GLU A 303 70.75 23.07 38.75
C GLU A 303 69.58 23.79 38.09
N MET A 304 69.86 24.43 36.95
CA MET A 304 68.83 24.94 36.06
C MET A 304 68.17 23.74 35.38
N ILE A 305 66.91 23.47 35.73
CA ILE A 305 66.05 22.62 34.91
C ILE A 305 65.53 23.52 33.78
N GLU A 306 66.04 23.27 32.58
CA GLU A 306 65.53 23.84 31.32
C GLU A 306 64.19 23.15 30.99
N ASP A 307 63.08 23.80 31.30
CA ASP A 307 61.79 23.46 30.69
C ASP A 307 61.69 24.17 29.33
N GLU A 308 62.03 23.44 28.27
CA GLU A 308 61.65 23.78 26.90
C GLU A 308 60.10 23.75 26.77
N ILE A 309 59.48 24.92 26.93
CA ILE A 309 58.10 25.14 26.49
C ILE A 309 58.17 25.77 25.11
N SER A 310 57.83 24.98 24.09
CA SER A 310 57.57 25.47 22.75
C SER A 310 56.33 26.36 22.75
N GLU A 311 56.50 27.64 22.46
CA GLU A 311 55.43 28.56 22.06
C GLU A 311 54.89 28.15 20.68
N ASP A 312 53.60 27.77 20.62
CA ASP A 312 52.81 27.94 19.40
C ASP A 312 51.65 28.90 19.73
N VAL A 313 51.80 30.12 19.22
CA VAL A 313 50.89 31.25 19.43
C VAL A 313 49.78 31.14 18.40
N GLY A 314 48.66 30.53 18.80
CA GLY A 314 47.37 30.65 18.12
C GLY A 314 46.53 31.72 18.81
N GLU A 315 46.20 32.78 18.08
CA GLU A 315 45.38 33.92 18.49
C GLU A 315 44.06 33.46 19.13
N ASN A 316 43.86 33.73 20.42
CA ASN A 316 42.55 33.63 21.07
C ASN A 316 41.96 35.03 21.18
N GLU A 317 40.97 35.30 20.33
CA GLU A 317 40.01 36.39 20.54
C GLU A 317 39.36 36.22 21.93
N GLU A 318 39.48 37.22 22.80
CA GLU A 318 38.72 37.30 24.03
C GLU A 318 37.22 37.41 23.72
N ILE A 319 36.53 36.28 23.64
CA ILE A 319 35.07 36.26 23.69
C ILE A 319 34.67 36.49 25.14
N SER A 320 34.31 37.74 25.46
CA SER A 320 33.63 38.10 26.71
C SER A 320 32.25 37.43 26.72
N ILE A 321 32.16 36.24 27.31
CA ILE A 321 30.89 35.57 27.58
C ILE A 321 30.34 36.15 28.88
N THR A 322 29.50 37.19 28.78
CA THR A 322 28.64 37.60 29.90
C THR A 322 27.67 36.47 30.20
N LEU A 323 27.90 35.76 31.30
CA LEU A 323 26.99 34.76 31.83
C LEU A 323 25.67 35.44 32.24
N PRO A 324 24.50 34.93 31.80
CA PRO A 324 23.22 35.49 32.19
C PRO A 324 23.03 35.46 33.71
N SER A 325 22.46 36.53 34.25
CA SER A 325 22.12 36.61 35.68
C SER A 325 21.20 35.44 36.06
N ARG A 326 21.26 35.05 37.34
CA ARG A 326 20.36 34.06 37.92
C ARG A 326 18.88 34.39 37.66
N GLU A 327 18.50 35.68 37.61
CA GLU A 327 17.16 36.10 37.23
C GLU A 327 16.80 35.77 35.77
N GLU A 328 17.72 35.89 34.82
CA GLU A 328 17.47 35.63 33.40
C GLU A 328 17.28 34.13 33.13
N LYS A 329 18.02 33.27 33.85
CA LYS A 329 17.82 31.82 33.80
C LYS A 329 16.43 31.41 34.33
N ILE A 330 15.95 32.09 35.35
CA ILE A 330 14.61 31.84 35.92
C ILE A 330 13.52 32.30 34.94
N GLN A 331 13.71 33.43 34.25
CA GLN A 331 12.77 33.91 33.25
C GLN A 331 12.70 33.01 32.01
N GLN A 332 13.84 32.49 31.53
CA GLN A 332 13.86 31.51 30.44
C GLN A 332 13.16 30.21 30.82
N TYR A 333 13.36 29.73 32.06
CA TYR A 333 12.68 28.53 32.56
C TYR A 333 11.17 28.73 32.69
N ALA A 334 10.73 29.92 33.14
CA ALA A 334 9.32 30.27 33.20
C ALA A 334 8.69 30.34 31.79
N TYR A 335 9.38 30.92 30.82
CA TYR A 335 8.90 30.99 29.43
C TYR A 335 8.70 29.60 28.81
N HIS A 336 9.63 28.67 29.04
CA HIS A 336 9.49 27.29 28.56
C HIS A 336 8.35 26.52 29.27
N LEU A 337 8.11 26.76 30.56
CA LEU A 337 6.98 26.18 31.30
C LEU A 337 5.61 26.70 30.82
N TYR A 338 5.51 27.98 30.45
CA TYR A 338 4.27 28.53 29.87
C TYR A 338 4.03 28.06 28.43
N ALA A 339 5.10 27.84 27.65
CA ALA A 339 4.99 27.30 26.30
C ALA A 339 4.50 25.84 26.29
N THR A 340 4.97 25.01 27.22
CA THR A 340 4.52 23.60 27.32
C THR A 340 3.10 23.46 27.89
N GLN A 341 2.67 24.35 28.78
CA GLN A 341 1.28 24.37 29.27
C GLN A 341 0.27 24.89 28.24
N ALA A 342 0.70 25.74 27.29
CA ALA A 342 -0.16 26.21 26.20
C ALA A 342 -0.41 25.14 25.13
N GLU A 343 0.49 24.17 24.96
CA GLU A 343 0.32 23.04 24.04
C GLU A 343 -0.53 21.89 24.63
N GLU A 344 -0.67 21.80 25.95
CA GLU A 344 -1.46 20.76 26.62
C GLU A 344 -2.98 21.03 26.64
N HIS A 345 -3.43 22.22 26.21
CA HIS A 345 -4.84 22.63 26.25
C HIS A 345 -5.55 22.72 24.88
N VAL A 346 -4.97 22.16 23.81
CA VAL A 346 -5.61 22.10 22.48
C VAL A 346 -5.82 20.65 22.02
N THR A 347 -6.45 19.81 22.84
CA THR A 347 -7.06 18.54 22.37
C THR A 347 -8.23 18.16 23.28
N SER A 348 -9.40 18.76 23.10
CA SER A 348 -10.63 18.23 23.74
C SER A 348 -11.93 18.46 22.96
N ASP A 349 -11.92 19.12 21.79
CA ASP A 349 -13.16 19.42 21.05
C ASP A 349 -13.28 18.74 19.67
N ASP A 350 -12.34 17.88 19.26
CA ASP A 350 -12.39 17.22 17.94
C ASP A 350 -12.93 15.78 17.95
N GLU A 351 -13.41 15.26 19.09
CA GLU A 351 -14.01 13.92 19.15
C GLU A 351 -15.50 13.86 18.74
N GLU A 352 -16.16 14.99 18.44
CA GLU A 352 -17.60 15.01 18.14
C GLU A 352 -17.98 15.03 16.64
N ILE A 353 -17.00 15.10 15.73
CA ILE A 353 -17.27 15.27 14.28
C ILE A 353 -17.66 13.95 13.57
N TRP A 354 -17.46 12.79 14.19
CA TRP A 354 -17.70 11.49 13.53
C TRP A 354 -19.06 10.82 13.84
N LYS A 355 -20.01 11.48 14.52
CA LYS A 355 -21.30 10.88 14.89
C LYS A 355 -22.55 11.32 14.10
N GLN A 356 -22.41 12.02 12.97
CA GLN A 356 -23.59 12.55 12.23
C GLN A 356 -23.88 11.99 10.83
N ASN A 357 -23.47 10.77 10.47
CA ASN A 357 -23.85 10.20 9.16
C ASN A 357 -24.33 8.74 9.21
N TYR A 358 -25.21 8.40 10.14
CA TYR A 358 -26.06 7.19 10.04
C TYR A 358 -27.51 7.49 10.43
N ASN A 359 -28.20 8.28 9.60
CA ASN A 359 -29.66 8.23 9.53
C ASN A 359 -30.05 7.27 8.39
N LEU A 360 -30.03 5.97 8.67
CA LEU A 360 -30.77 5.00 7.88
C LEU A 360 -32.19 4.93 8.45
N ILE A 361 -33.13 5.49 7.68
CA ILE A 361 -34.56 5.41 7.94
C ILE A 361 -34.97 3.93 7.83
N VAL A 362 -35.21 3.29 8.97
CA VAL A 362 -35.98 2.04 9.04
C VAL A 362 -37.41 2.42 9.38
N SER A 363 -38.26 2.43 8.35
CA SER A 363 -39.71 2.49 8.49
C SER A 363 -40.19 1.13 8.99
N THR A 364 -40.51 1.00 10.27
CA THR A 364 -41.33 -0.09 10.79
C THR A 364 -42.79 0.28 10.66
N GLN A 365 -43.50 -0.36 9.73
CA GLN A 365 -44.96 -0.50 9.84
C GLN A 365 -45.26 -1.78 10.60
N SER A 366 -46.03 -1.62 11.67
CA SER A 366 -46.61 -2.66 12.50
C SER A 366 -47.77 -3.37 11.80
N VAL A 367 -47.83 -4.70 11.92
CA VAL A 367 -49.06 -5.49 12.15
C VAL A 367 -48.76 -6.49 13.25
#